data_AF-A0A6S6T4W1-F1
#
_entry.id   AF-A0A6S6T4W1-F1
#
_cell.length_a   1.000
_cell.length_b   1.000
_cell.length_c   1.000
_cell.angle_alpha   90.00
_cell.angle_beta   90.00
_cell.angle_gamma   90.00
#
_symmetry.space_group_name_H-M   'P 1'
#
loop_
_entity.id
_entity.type
_entity.pdbx_description
1 polymer ?
#
loop_
_entity_poly.entity_id
_entity_poly.type
_entity_poly.pdbx_seq_one_letter_code
_entity_poly.pdbx_strand_id
1 'polypeptide(L)'
;MNKKRIGLLCGFFLCTNLMFAQNSRASAEAFGLSIVQSFFDQNCDFMFDHLDQQITSFEGGQVLPITPELRRLFCSESPLRPDMAVTFQMYEENYSPVLYDMNELNQKYPEWAAHLNLQAGDFFFDGAHPIAAGYTRVFTAGDMARFVLRKINGDWKIIAI
;
A
#
# COMPACT_ATOMS: atom_id res chain seq x y z
N MET A 1 37.16 -40.67 31.10
CA MET A 1 35.97 -40.84 30.23
C MET A 1 35.00 -39.68 30.43
N ASN A 2 34.64 -39.01 29.33
CA ASN A 2 33.45 -38.21 29.05
C ASN A 2 33.08 -36.98 29.90
N LYS A 3 33.50 -35.80 29.42
CA LYS A 3 32.79 -34.52 29.63
C LYS A 3 31.87 -34.25 28.43
N LYS A 4 30.55 -34.27 28.64
CA LYS A 4 29.55 -33.85 27.63
C LYS A 4 29.56 -32.31 27.53
N ARG A 5 29.83 -31.78 26.34
CA ARG A 5 29.61 -30.36 26.01
C ARG A 5 28.20 -30.22 25.45
N ILE A 6 27.35 -29.50 26.16
CA ILE A 6 26.03 -29.06 25.67
C ILE A 6 26.29 -27.79 24.86
N GLY A 7 26.19 -27.90 23.54
CA GLY A 7 26.31 -26.78 22.61
C GLY A 7 25.01 -25.99 22.55
N LEU A 8 25.09 -24.71 22.91
CA LEU A 8 24.02 -23.73 22.87
C LEU A 8 23.69 -23.37 21.40
N LEU A 9 22.66 -23.98 20.82
CA LEU A 9 22.12 -23.65 19.50
C LEU A 9 20.95 -22.66 19.66
N CYS A 10 21.22 -21.40 20.00
CA CYS A 10 20.19 -20.35 20.09
C CYS A 10 20.51 -19.08 19.27
N GLY A 11 21.48 -19.12 18.35
CA GLY A 11 21.98 -17.91 17.68
C GLY A 11 21.46 -17.61 16.28
N PHE A 12 20.84 -18.55 15.57
CA PHE A 12 20.65 -18.43 14.10
C PHE A 12 19.22 -18.11 13.62
N PHE A 13 18.21 -18.10 14.50
CA PHE A 13 16.81 -17.88 14.10
C PHE A 13 16.33 -16.42 14.14
N LEU A 14 17.11 -15.50 14.73
CA LEU A 14 16.70 -14.10 14.90
C LEU A 14 17.06 -13.20 13.69
N CYS A 15 18.08 -13.55 12.91
CA CYS A 15 18.53 -12.68 11.80
C CYS A 15 17.70 -12.83 10.52
N THR A 16 17.11 -13.99 10.26
CA THR A 16 16.34 -14.22 9.02
C THR A 16 15.01 -13.49 9.02
N ASN A 17 14.29 -13.49 10.14
CA ASN A 17 12.97 -12.84 10.25
C ASN A 17 13.03 -11.31 10.03
N LEU A 18 14.09 -10.66 10.50
CA LEU A 18 14.28 -9.22 10.32
C LEU A 18 14.57 -8.85 8.86
N MET A 19 15.38 -9.65 8.16
CA MET A 19 15.67 -9.41 6.73
C MET A 19 14.46 -9.67 5.84
N PHE A 20 13.61 -10.66 6.14
CA PHE A 20 12.37 -10.89 5.39
C PHE A 20 11.34 -9.78 5.58
N ALA A 21 11.18 -9.26 6.80
CA ALA A 21 10.24 -8.17 7.10
C ALA A 21 10.67 -6.82 6.51
N GLN A 22 11.97 -6.50 6.54
CA GLN A 22 12.49 -5.27 5.93
C GLN A 22 12.39 -5.31 4.39
N ASN A 23 12.67 -6.46 3.79
CA ASN A 23 12.51 -6.66 2.35
C ASN A 23 11.04 -6.61 1.91
N SER A 24 10.09 -7.10 2.74
CA SER A 24 8.67 -7.03 2.39
C SER A 24 8.16 -5.60 2.40
N ARG A 25 8.52 -4.78 3.40
CA ARG A 25 8.11 -3.38 3.49
C ARG A 25 8.62 -2.55 2.32
N ALA A 26 9.92 -2.63 2.00
CA ALA A 26 10.48 -1.92 0.84
C ALA A 26 9.83 -2.36 -0.48
N SER A 27 9.53 -3.66 -0.64
CA SER A 27 8.82 -4.15 -1.84
C SER A 27 7.37 -3.68 -1.92
N ALA A 28 6.69 -3.53 -0.79
CA ALA A 28 5.33 -2.99 -0.72
C ALA A 28 5.32 -1.50 -1.05
N GLU A 29 6.31 -0.76 -0.59
CA GLU A 29 6.46 0.68 -0.86
C GLU A 29 6.71 0.92 -2.36
N ALA A 30 7.66 0.18 -2.94
CA ALA A 30 7.94 0.24 -4.38
C ALA A 30 6.69 -0.12 -5.22
N PHE A 31 5.94 -1.13 -4.80
CA PHE A 31 4.68 -1.47 -5.44
C PHE A 31 3.64 -0.35 -5.30
N GLY A 32 3.45 0.20 -4.11
CA GLY A 32 2.52 1.32 -3.89
C GLY A 32 2.88 2.54 -4.73
N LEU A 33 4.17 2.89 -4.83
CA LEU A 33 4.66 3.94 -5.73
C LEU A 33 4.35 3.65 -7.20
N SER A 34 4.45 2.39 -7.65
CA SER A 34 4.08 2.02 -9.03
C SER A 34 2.58 2.21 -9.32
N ILE A 35 1.72 1.98 -8.32
CA ILE A 35 0.29 2.29 -8.42
C ILE A 35 0.09 3.80 -8.54
N VAL A 36 0.76 4.59 -7.68
CA VAL A 36 0.70 6.06 -7.75
C VAL A 36 1.15 6.56 -9.12
N GLN A 37 2.28 6.07 -9.62
CA GLN A 37 2.81 6.42 -10.93
C GLN A 37 1.80 6.11 -12.05
N SER A 38 1.08 4.99 -11.96
CA SER A 38 0.08 4.61 -12.97
C SER A 38 -1.05 5.65 -13.13
N PHE A 39 -1.38 6.42 -12.09
CA PHE A 39 -2.32 7.54 -12.21
C PHE A 39 -1.78 8.64 -13.13
N PHE A 40 -0.51 9.01 -12.93
CA PHE A 40 0.18 10.03 -13.72
C PHE A 40 0.41 9.59 -15.17
N ASP A 41 0.68 8.29 -15.37
CA ASP A 41 0.85 7.68 -16.69
C ASP A 41 -0.50 7.41 -17.41
N GLN A 42 -1.63 7.72 -16.77
CA GLN A 42 -2.99 7.42 -17.25
C GLN A 42 -3.20 5.93 -17.57
N ASN A 43 -2.48 5.07 -16.85
CA ASN A 43 -2.51 3.62 -17.02
C ASN A 43 -3.46 2.99 -16.00
N CYS A 44 -4.76 3.25 -16.16
CA CYS A 44 -5.78 2.74 -15.24
C CYS A 44 -5.81 1.21 -15.19
N ASP A 45 -5.46 0.55 -16.30
CA ASP A 45 -5.41 -0.91 -16.42
C ASP A 45 -4.42 -1.51 -15.43
N PHE A 46 -3.26 -0.87 -15.26
CA PHE A 46 -2.26 -1.31 -14.30
C PHE A 46 -2.83 -1.36 -12.88
N MET A 47 -3.45 -0.30 -12.39
CA MET A 47 -4.06 -0.34 -11.06
C MET A 47 -5.16 -1.40 -10.98
N PHE A 48 -6.06 -1.42 -11.97
CA PHE A 48 -7.23 -2.29 -11.91
C PHE A 48 -6.86 -3.77 -11.93
N ASP A 49 -5.86 -4.17 -12.71
CA ASP A 49 -5.35 -5.55 -12.76
C ASP A 49 -4.64 -5.98 -11.45
N HIS A 50 -4.33 -5.02 -10.59
CA HIS A 50 -3.78 -5.25 -9.26
C HIS A 50 -4.80 -5.14 -8.12
N LEU A 51 -6.07 -4.82 -8.39
CA LEU A 51 -7.12 -5.02 -7.39
C LEU A 51 -7.31 -6.54 -7.17
N ASP A 52 -7.56 -6.93 -5.92
CA ASP A 52 -8.03 -8.28 -5.62
C ASP A 52 -9.45 -8.50 -6.17
N GLN A 53 -9.94 -9.74 -6.21
CA GLN A 53 -11.28 -10.06 -6.72
C GLN A 53 -12.41 -9.31 -5.99
N GLN A 54 -12.15 -8.93 -4.75
CA GLN A 54 -12.99 -8.09 -3.93
C GLN A 54 -12.13 -7.10 -3.16
N ILE A 55 -12.60 -5.86 -3.05
CA ILE A 55 -11.95 -4.85 -2.23
C ILE A 55 -12.88 -4.36 -1.14
N THR A 56 -12.31 -3.91 -0.03
CA THR A 56 -13.07 -3.36 1.10
C THR A 56 -12.89 -1.84 1.13
N SER A 57 -13.97 -1.07 1.28
CA SER A 57 -13.85 0.36 1.61
C SER A 57 -13.33 0.50 3.03
N PHE A 58 -12.19 1.16 3.25
CA PHE A 58 -11.70 1.36 4.63
C PHE A 58 -12.52 2.38 5.42
N GLU A 59 -13.28 3.26 4.76
CA GLU A 59 -14.16 4.24 5.41
C GLU A 59 -15.46 3.60 5.94
N GLY A 60 -16.04 2.65 5.21
CA GLY A 60 -17.36 2.09 5.51
C GLY A 60 -17.41 0.57 5.73
N GLY A 61 -16.31 -0.15 5.50
CA GLY A 61 -16.23 -1.62 5.58
C GLY A 61 -17.02 -2.36 4.51
N GLN A 62 -17.51 -1.66 3.49
CA GLN A 62 -18.29 -2.24 2.41
C GLN A 62 -17.39 -3.08 1.50
N VAL A 63 -17.80 -4.30 1.17
CA VAL A 63 -17.05 -5.18 0.27
C VAL A 63 -17.62 -5.04 -1.14
N LEU A 64 -16.76 -4.68 -2.08
CA LEU A 64 -17.08 -4.43 -3.47
C LEU A 64 -16.43 -5.50 -4.36
N PRO A 65 -17.22 -6.27 -5.13
CA PRO A 65 -16.65 -7.21 -6.10
C PRO A 65 -16.05 -6.44 -7.29
N ILE A 66 -14.86 -6.85 -7.72
CA ILE A 66 -14.19 -6.28 -8.88
C ILE A 66 -14.76 -6.93 -10.14
N THR A 67 -15.50 -6.15 -10.91
CA THR A 67 -16.20 -6.60 -12.12
C THR A 67 -15.72 -5.85 -13.37
N PRO A 68 -15.92 -6.40 -14.58
CA PRO A 68 -15.59 -5.67 -15.81
C PRO A 68 -16.31 -4.32 -15.94
N GLU A 69 -17.55 -4.21 -15.43
CA GLU A 69 -18.29 -2.94 -15.46
C GLU A 69 -17.65 -1.92 -14.51
N LEU A 70 -17.19 -2.35 -13.34
CA LEU A 70 -16.44 -1.47 -12.43
C LEU A 70 -15.14 -0.98 -13.07
N ARG A 71 -14.45 -1.81 -13.86
CA ARG A 71 -13.26 -1.40 -14.64
C ARG A 71 -13.59 -0.25 -15.56
N ARG A 72 -14.67 -0.39 -16.32
CA ARG A 72 -15.11 0.62 -17.29
C ARG A 72 -15.41 1.95 -16.61
N LEU A 73 -16.10 1.92 -15.46
CA LEU A 73 -16.42 3.12 -14.68
C LEU A 73 -15.14 3.74 -14.08
N PHE A 74 -14.32 2.94 -13.41
CA PHE A 74 -13.08 3.37 -12.77
C PHE A 74 -12.12 4.02 -13.78
N CYS A 75 -11.89 3.38 -14.92
CA CYS A 75 -11.02 3.89 -15.97
C CYS A 75 -11.59 5.09 -16.75
N SER A 76 -12.88 5.41 -16.59
CA SER A 76 -13.48 6.58 -17.24
C SER A 76 -13.27 7.87 -16.46
N GLU A 77 -12.82 7.78 -15.22
CA GLU A 77 -12.52 8.91 -14.36
C GLU A 77 -11.01 9.15 -14.28
N SER A 78 -10.58 10.40 -14.45
CA SER A 78 -9.19 10.79 -14.19
C SER A 78 -9.06 11.22 -12.73
N PRO A 79 -8.20 10.59 -11.93
CA PRO A 79 -7.92 11.06 -10.57
C PRO A 79 -7.12 12.39 -10.59
N LEU A 80 -6.43 12.68 -11.70
CA LEU A 80 -5.67 13.90 -11.88
C LEU A 80 -6.58 15.06 -12.27
N ARG A 81 -6.19 16.26 -11.85
CA ARG A 81 -6.87 17.50 -12.21
C ARG A 81 -6.81 17.80 -13.72
N PRO A 82 -7.90 18.31 -14.31
CA PRO A 82 -7.92 18.68 -15.73
C PRO A 82 -7.31 20.05 -16.04
N ASP A 83 -7.11 20.91 -15.04
CA ASP A 83 -6.72 22.33 -15.20
C ASP A 83 -5.19 22.55 -15.18
N MET A 84 -4.41 21.54 -14.83
CA MET A 84 -2.95 21.61 -14.76
C MET A 84 -2.34 20.23 -15.04
N ALA A 85 -1.28 20.18 -15.83
CA ALA A 85 -0.46 18.97 -15.96
C ALA A 85 0.34 18.76 -14.66
N VAL A 86 0.06 17.67 -13.97
CA VAL A 86 0.78 17.23 -12.77
C VAL A 86 1.55 15.96 -13.14
N THR A 87 2.80 15.85 -12.68
CA THR A 87 3.69 14.71 -13.01
C THR A 87 4.02 13.88 -11.78
N PHE A 88 4.42 12.63 -11.99
CA PHE A 88 4.89 11.77 -10.90
C PHE A 88 6.15 12.32 -10.21
N GLN A 89 7.06 12.96 -10.96
CA GLN A 89 8.21 13.62 -10.35
C GLN A 89 7.77 14.73 -9.37
N MET A 90 6.76 15.54 -9.74
CA MET A 90 6.20 16.52 -8.82
C MET A 90 5.63 15.82 -7.57
N TYR A 91 5.00 14.66 -7.72
CA TYR A 91 4.51 13.91 -6.56
C TYR A 91 5.67 13.53 -5.61
N GLU A 92 6.75 12.96 -6.13
CA GLU A 92 7.93 12.57 -5.34
C GLU A 92 8.64 13.77 -4.68
N GLU A 93 8.59 14.96 -5.30
CA GLU A 93 9.15 16.20 -4.74
C GLU A 93 8.30 16.78 -3.60
N ASN A 94 7.02 16.41 -3.49
CA ASN A 94 6.06 17.01 -2.56
C ASN A 94 5.54 16.04 -1.50
N TYR A 95 5.59 14.73 -1.74
CA TYR A 95 5.12 13.68 -0.83
C TYR A 95 6.20 12.65 -0.52
N SER A 96 6.13 12.11 0.70
CA SER A 96 6.93 10.98 1.16
C SER A 96 5.97 9.93 1.70
N PRO A 97 5.56 8.93 0.90
CA PRO A 97 4.61 7.92 1.34
C PRO A 97 5.05 7.24 2.63
N VAL A 98 4.05 6.82 3.41
CA VAL A 98 4.29 6.07 4.64
C VAL A 98 3.54 4.76 4.54
N LEU A 99 4.23 3.66 4.84
CA LEU A 99 3.57 2.39 5.09
C LEU A 99 3.20 2.28 6.57
N TYR A 100 2.03 1.74 6.88
CA TYR A 100 1.69 1.24 8.20
C TYR A 100 1.44 -0.26 8.10
N ASP A 101 2.13 -1.05 8.91
CA ASP A 101 1.73 -2.44 9.15
C ASP A 101 0.42 -2.50 9.95
N MET A 102 -0.11 -3.71 10.15
CA MET A 102 -1.36 -3.93 10.89
C MET A 102 -1.37 -3.29 12.30
N ASN A 103 -0.25 -3.34 13.03
CA ASN A 103 -0.18 -2.78 14.38
C ASN A 103 -0.09 -1.25 14.34
N GLU A 104 0.72 -0.72 13.43
CA GLU A 104 0.87 0.72 13.20
C GLU A 104 -0.48 1.33 12.77
N LEU A 105 -1.21 0.66 11.88
CA LEU A 105 -2.53 1.12 11.43
C LEU A 105 -3.56 1.07 12.56
N ASN A 106 -3.64 -0.02 13.32
CA ASN A 106 -4.54 -0.13 14.47
C ASN A 106 -4.33 0.98 15.51
N GLN A 107 -3.10 1.48 15.66
CA GLN A 107 -2.80 2.58 16.58
C GLN A 107 -3.17 3.94 16.00
N LYS A 108 -2.99 4.13 14.68
CA LYS A 108 -3.14 5.44 14.03
C LYS A 108 -4.55 5.72 13.53
N TYR A 109 -5.22 4.69 12.99
CA TYR A 109 -6.56 4.73 12.39
C TYR A 109 -7.36 3.49 12.85
N PRO A 110 -7.69 3.38 14.15
CA PRO A 110 -8.36 2.20 14.70
C PRO A 110 -9.71 1.91 14.03
N GLU A 111 -10.43 2.94 13.59
CA GLU A 111 -11.69 2.82 12.87
C GLU A 111 -11.53 2.15 11.51
N TRP A 112 -10.51 2.52 10.73
CA TRP A 112 -10.21 1.87 9.46
C TRP A 112 -9.78 0.43 9.68
N ALA A 113 -8.87 0.21 10.63
CA ALA A 113 -8.37 -1.12 10.93
C ALA A 113 -9.48 -2.07 11.42
N ALA A 114 -10.52 -1.58 12.09
CA ALA A 114 -11.67 -2.38 12.50
C ALA A 114 -12.52 -2.88 11.32
N HIS A 115 -12.53 -2.16 10.20
CA HIS A 115 -13.21 -2.57 8.98
C HIS A 115 -12.36 -3.49 8.11
N LEU A 116 -11.05 -3.43 8.28
CA LEU A 116 -10.08 -4.16 7.47
C LEU A 116 -9.69 -5.45 8.17
N ASN A 117 -10.07 -6.60 7.61
CA ASN A 117 -9.59 -7.90 8.09
C ASN A 117 -8.11 -8.12 7.71
N LEU A 118 -7.24 -7.32 8.32
CA LEU A 118 -5.80 -7.29 8.08
C LEU A 118 -5.12 -8.55 8.59
N GLN A 119 -4.08 -8.95 7.88
CA GLN A 119 -3.24 -10.11 8.18
C GLN A 119 -1.79 -9.66 8.37
N ALA A 120 -1.01 -10.50 9.04
CA ALA A 120 0.43 -10.28 9.14
C ALA A 120 1.06 -10.24 7.74
N GLY A 121 1.79 -9.17 7.44
CA GLY A 121 2.40 -8.93 6.13
C GLY A 121 1.59 -8.02 5.20
N ASP A 122 0.38 -7.63 5.60
CA ASP A 122 -0.33 -6.55 4.94
C ASP A 122 0.27 -5.19 5.32
N PHE A 123 0.19 -4.24 4.37
CA PHE A 123 0.60 -2.86 4.59
C PHE A 123 -0.47 -1.91 4.10
N PHE A 124 -0.84 -0.93 4.92
CA PHE A 124 -1.54 0.25 4.44
C PHE A 124 -0.52 1.22 3.85
N PHE A 125 -0.73 1.60 2.59
CA PHE A 125 0.06 2.63 1.91
C PHE A 125 -0.66 3.97 2.04
N ASP A 126 0.00 4.93 2.69
CA ASP A 126 -0.46 6.31 2.83
C ASP A 126 0.36 7.22 1.92
N GLY A 127 -0.09 7.38 0.67
CA GLY A 127 0.53 8.28 -0.29
C GLY A 127 0.24 9.76 -0.04
N ALA A 128 -0.54 10.09 0.98
CA ALA A 128 -1.06 11.42 1.28
C ALA A 128 -0.20 12.20 2.30
N HIS A 129 1.09 11.90 2.40
CA HIS A 129 1.96 12.42 3.45
C HIS A 129 2.92 13.50 2.90
N PRO A 130 2.61 14.79 3.07
CA PRO A 130 3.44 15.85 2.49
C PRO A 130 4.79 15.98 3.19
N ILE A 131 5.83 16.26 2.40
CA ILE A 131 7.19 16.52 2.92
C ILE A 131 7.21 17.82 3.75
N ALA A 132 6.44 18.82 3.33
CA ALA A 132 6.32 20.09 4.03
C ALA A 132 4.91 20.68 3.91
N ALA A 133 4.51 21.47 4.91
CA ALA A 133 3.21 22.14 4.91
C ALA A 133 3.07 23.08 3.70
N GLY A 134 1.95 22.98 2.97
CA GLY A 134 1.64 23.84 1.82
C GLY A 134 2.11 23.35 0.44
N TYR A 135 2.85 22.24 0.38
CA TYR A 135 3.36 21.63 -0.87
C TYR A 135 2.28 20.78 -1.60
N THR A 136 1.11 20.60 -0.99
CA THR A 136 0.01 19.79 -1.55
C THR A 136 -0.93 20.55 -2.48
N ARG A 137 -0.79 21.88 -2.62
CA ARG A 137 -1.77 22.74 -3.30
C ARG A 137 -1.97 22.44 -4.79
N VAL A 138 -1.01 21.77 -5.42
CA VAL A 138 -1.12 21.37 -6.83
C VAL A 138 -1.79 20.01 -7.01
N PHE A 139 -2.04 19.27 -5.93
CA PHE A 139 -2.65 17.94 -5.92
C PHE A 139 -4.03 17.95 -5.24
N THR A 140 -4.85 16.97 -5.58
CA THR A 140 -6.19 16.67 -5.04
C THR A 140 -6.14 15.45 -4.12
N ALA A 141 -7.25 15.18 -3.44
CA ALA A 141 -7.40 13.96 -2.67
C ALA A 141 -7.28 12.68 -3.53
N GLY A 142 -7.65 12.73 -4.81
CA GLY A 142 -7.50 11.61 -5.74
C GLY A 142 -6.04 11.30 -6.09
N ASP A 143 -5.18 12.32 -6.05
CA ASP A 143 -3.73 12.16 -6.25
C ASP A 143 -3.04 11.54 -5.02
N MET A 144 -3.71 11.57 -3.86
CA MET A 144 -3.21 11.09 -2.58
C MET A 144 -3.66 9.64 -2.35
N ALA A 145 -3.09 8.71 -3.12
CA ALA A 145 -3.52 7.33 -3.12
C ALA A 145 -3.34 6.66 -1.74
N ARG A 146 -4.43 6.10 -1.21
CA ARG A 146 -4.46 5.32 0.03
C ARG A 146 -5.09 3.97 -0.24
N PHE A 147 -4.41 2.91 0.16
CA PHE A 147 -4.90 1.55 -0.06
C PHE A 147 -4.18 0.53 0.81
N VAL A 148 -4.77 -0.65 0.97
CA VAL A 148 -4.13 -1.78 1.65
C VAL A 148 -3.55 -2.74 0.62
N LEU A 149 -2.29 -3.09 0.84
CA LEU A 149 -1.48 -4.02 0.06
C LEU A 149 -1.40 -5.37 0.75
N ARG A 150 -1.66 -6.44 0.00
CA ARG A 150 -1.48 -7.83 0.45
C ARG A 150 -0.76 -8.64 -0.63
N LYS A 151 0.15 -9.54 -0.24
CA LYS A 151 0.66 -10.55 -1.17
C LYS A 151 -0.31 -11.70 -1.31
N ILE A 152 -0.76 -11.96 -2.53
CA ILE A 152 -1.63 -13.08 -2.89
C ILE A 152 -0.91 -13.87 -3.99
N ASN A 153 -0.61 -15.15 -3.72
CA ASN A 153 0.16 -16.02 -4.62
C ASN A 153 1.54 -15.47 -5.04
N GLY A 154 2.14 -14.62 -4.22
CA GLY A 154 3.44 -14.01 -4.47
C GLY A 154 3.39 -12.60 -5.07
N ASP A 155 2.23 -12.20 -5.62
CA ASP A 155 2.02 -10.88 -6.23
C ASP A 155 1.36 -9.92 -5.25
N TRP A 156 1.75 -8.65 -5.32
CA TRP A 156 1.07 -7.61 -4.56
C TRP A 156 -0.29 -7.29 -5.16
N LYS A 157 -1.31 -7.21 -4.31
CA LYS A 157 -2.68 -6.82 -4.65
C LYS A 157 -3.19 -5.73 -3.72
N ILE A 158 -4.06 -4.90 -4.25
CA ILE A 158 -4.84 -3.93 -3.49
C ILE A 158 -6.12 -4.62 -3.02
N ILE A 159 -6.30 -4.72 -1.70
CA ILE A 159 -7.47 -5.38 -1.09
C ILE A 159 -8.45 -4.39 -0.44
N ALA A 160 -8.07 -3.12 -0.34
CA ALA A 160 -8.92 -2.06 0.20
C ALA A 160 -8.51 -0.69 -0.33
N ILE A 161 -9.50 0.18 -0.52
CA ILE A 161 -9.38 1.58 -0.96
C ILE A 161 -10.36 2.47 -0.19
#